data_AF-A0A6G3Q6L5-F1
#
_entry.id   AF-A0A6G3Q6L5-F1
#
_cell.length_a   1.000
_cell.length_b   1.000
_cell.length_c   1.000
_cell.angle_alpha   90.00
_cell.angle_beta   90.00
_cell.angle_gamma   90.00
#
_symmetry.space_group_name_H-M   'P 1'
#
loop_
_entity.id
_entity.type
_entity.pdbx_description
1 polymer ?
#
loop_
_entity_poly.entity_id
_entity_poly.type
_entity_poly.pdbx_seq_one_letter_code
_entity_poly.pdbx_strand_id
1 'polypeptide(L)'
;MDTDLELTRDGEEFVARLAPSQASALYEALIYARHENVTDAYLTVLLGAGRDVVDGLLARLRDHGGKPLDVRFQPTELHVALSALTNAATHFVSGQGLFSEEPFHIRLGFFRQNFDALALAINNALYQFYETAS
;
A
#
# COMPACT_ATOMS: atom_id res chain seq x y z
N MET A 1 -10.39 10.71 2.47
CA MET A 1 -10.31 9.24 2.59
C MET A 1 -10.32 8.92 4.07
N ASP A 2 -11.07 7.90 4.49
CA ASP A 2 -10.98 7.38 5.86
C ASP A 2 -9.67 6.61 6.02
N THR A 3 -8.95 6.86 7.10
CA THR A 3 -7.61 6.32 7.37
C THR A 3 -7.57 5.50 8.65
N ASP A 4 -8.69 5.35 9.34
CA ASP A 4 -8.79 4.43 10.45
C ASP A 4 -8.69 3.01 9.91
N LEU A 5 -7.67 2.29 10.35
CA LEU A 5 -7.36 0.94 9.92
C LEU A 5 -7.54 -0.01 11.09
N GLU A 6 -8.49 -0.93 10.96
CA GLU A 6 -8.58 -2.07 11.86
C GLU A 6 -7.67 -3.18 11.33
N LEU A 7 -6.54 -3.39 12.03
CA LEU A 7 -5.60 -4.47 11.77
C LEU A 7 -5.58 -5.37 12.99
N THR A 8 -5.77 -6.67 12.78
CA THR A 8 -5.70 -7.70 13.82
C THR A 8 -4.65 -8.73 13.45
N ARG A 9 -4.05 -9.40 14.45
CA ARG A 9 -3.13 -10.51 14.22
C ARG A 9 -3.88 -11.83 14.34
N ASP A 10 -3.72 -12.70 13.35
CA ASP A 10 -4.27 -14.06 13.32
C ASP A 10 -3.13 -15.05 13.02
N GLY A 11 -2.54 -15.59 14.08
CA GLY A 11 -1.35 -16.43 14.00
C GLY A 11 -0.13 -15.65 13.45
N GLU A 12 0.37 -16.10 12.31
CA GLU A 12 1.49 -15.47 11.58
C GLU A 12 1.03 -14.39 10.59
N GLU A 13 -0.28 -14.25 10.39
CA GLU A 13 -0.88 -13.29 9.45
C GLU A 13 -1.48 -12.08 10.18
N PHE A 14 -1.74 -11.04 9.39
CA PHE A 14 -2.53 -9.90 9.79
C PHE A 14 -3.80 -9.81 8.96
N VAL A 15 -4.94 -9.56 9.61
CA VAL A 15 -6.21 -9.33 8.93
C VAL A 15 -6.55 -7.85 9.03
N ALA A 16 -6.60 -7.18 7.88
CA ALA A 16 -6.97 -5.78 7.79
C ALA A 16 -8.40 -5.65 7.25
N ARG A 17 -9.26 -4.93 7.97
CA ARG A 17 -10.58 -4.53 7.46
C ARG A 17 -10.45 -3.20 6.73
N LEU A 18 -10.40 -3.26 5.40
CA LEU A 18 -10.18 -2.10 4.54
C LEU A 18 -11.51 -1.48 4.10
N ALA A 19 -11.63 -0.16 4.25
CA ALA A 19 -12.66 0.60 3.55
C ALA A 19 -12.38 0.58 2.02
N PRO A 20 -13.41 0.73 1.17
CA PRO A 20 -13.22 0.68 -0.29
C PRO A 20 -12.15 1.64 -0.83
N SER A 21 -12.05 2.83 -0.23
CA SER A 21 -11.05 3.83 -0.61
C SER A 21 -9.63 3.46 -0.18
N GLN A 22 -9.46 2.77 0.95
CA GLN A 22 -8.16 2.26 1.41
C GLN A 22 -7.69 1.10 0.51
N ALA A 23 -8.57 0.16 0.20
CA ALA A 23 -8.28 -0.92 -0.74
C ALA A 23 -7.91 -0.36 -2.13
N SER A 24 -8.65 0.64 -2.61
CA SER A 24 -8.36 1.32 -3.88
C SER A 24 -7.01 2.05 -3.85
N ALA A 25 -6.68 2.77 -2.76
CA ALA A 25 -5.40 3.45 -2.62
C ALA A 25 -4.21 2.46 -2.66
N LEU A 26 -4.32 1.33 -1.94
CA LEU A 26 -3.31 0.26 -2.00
C LEU A 26 -3.20 -0.35 -3.39
N TYR A 27 -4.34 -0.64 -4.02
CA TYR A 27 -4.39 -1.19 -5.37
C TYR A 27 -3.71 -0.24 -6.38
N GLU A 28 -4.03 1.05 -6.34
CA GLU A 28 -3.43 2.06 -7.23
C GLU A 28 -1.93 2.26 -6.97
N ALA A 29 -1.50 2.21 -5.71
CA ALA A 29 -0.07 2.25 -5.39
C ALA A 29 0.69 1.04 -5.96
N LEU A 30 0.14 -0.16 -5.78
CA LEU A 30 0.75 -1.41 -6.24
C LEU A 30 0.75 -1.54 -7.76
N ILE A 31 -0.36 -1.20 -8.42
CA ILE A 31 -0.45 -1.28 -9.89
C ILE A 31 0.50 -0.28 -10.55
N TYR A 32 0.65 0.89 -9.94
CA TYR A 32 1.59 1.90 -10.41
C TYR A 32 3.05 1.43 -10.25
N ALA A 33 3.40 0.87 -9.09
CA ALA A 33 4.73 0.28 -8.87
C ALA A 33 5.03 -0.91 -9.79
N ARG A 34 4.02 -1.73 -10.11
CA ARG A 34 4.12 -2.97 -10.91
C ARG A 34 4.12 -2.77 -12.43
N HIS A 35 4.05 -1.53 -12.92
CA HIS A 35 3.77 -1.21 -14.33
C HIS A 35 4.51 -2.12 -15.35
N GLU A 36 3.92 -2.33 -16.54
CA GLU A 36 4.22 -3.46 -17.44
C GLU A 36 5.71 -3.75 -17.70
N ASN A 37 6.55 -2.72 -17.81
CA ASN A 37 7.97 -2.84 -18.16
C ASN A 37 8.93 -2.99 -16.96
N VAL A 38 8.43 -3.11 -15.73
CA VAL A 38 9.29 -3.27 -14.55
C VAL A 38 9.87 -4.69 -14.47
N THR A 39 11.16 -4.80 -14.18
CA THR A 39 11.79 -6.10 -13.93
C THR A 39 11.55 -6.58 -12.50
N ASP A 40 11.56 -7.90 -12.31
CA ASP A 40 11.39 -8.50 -10.98
C ASP A 40 12.47 -8.07 -9.97
N ALA A 41 13.71 -7.94 -10.45
CA ALA A 41 14.83 -7.43 -9.66
C ALA A 41 14.58 -6.00 -9.17
N TYR A 42 14.02 -5.13 -10.02
CA TYR A 42 13.66 -3.78 -9.62
C TYR A 42 12.51 -3.77 -8.59
N LEU A 43 11.47 -4.59 -8.77
CA LEU A 43 10.39 -4.72 -7.77
C LEU A 43 10.92 -5.17 -6.41
N THR A 44 11.88 -6.10 -6.41
CA THR A 44 12.52 -6.56 -5.16
C THR A 44 13.24 -5.43 -4.44
N VAL A 45 13.95 -4.56 -5.17
CA VAL A 45 14.58 -3.36 -4.57
C VAL A 45 13.53 -2.36 -4.09
N LEU A 46 12.48 -2.15 -4.89
CA LEU A 46 11.49 -1.12 -4.66
C LEU A 46 10.54 -1.45 -3.49
N LEU A 47 10.09 -2.70 -3.43
CA LEU A 47 9.00 -3.15 -2.56
C LEU A 47 9.43 -4.26 -1.58
N GLY A 48 10.65 -4.78 -1.71
CA GLY A 48 11.12 -5.93 -0.93
C GLY A 48 10.58 -7.28 -1.42
N ALA A 49 9.83 -7.31 -2.53
CA ALA A 49 9.27 -8.54 -3.10
C ALA A 49 9.16 -8.49 -4.63
N GLY A 50 9.12 -9.69 -5.24
CA GLY A 50 8.93 -9.87 -6.67
C GLY A 50 7.47 -9.79 -7.12
N ARG A 51 7.28 -9.97 -8.43
CA ARG A 51 6.02 -9.83 -9.16
C ARG A 51 4.93 -10.76 -8.63
N ASP A 52 5.24 -12.00 -8.26
CA ASP A 52 4.25 -12.97 -7.79
C ASP A 52 3.55 -12.51 -6.51
N VAL A 53 4.30 -11.92 -5.57
CA VAL A 53 3.75 -11.37 -4.31
C VAL A 53 2.87 -10.16 -4.60
N VAL A 54 3.33 -9.28 -5.48
CA VAL A 54 2.60 -8.06 -5.86
C VAL A 54 1.30 -8.40 -6.62
N ASP A 55 1.36 -9.34 -7.57
CA ASP A 55 0.19 -9.77 -8.35
C ASP A 55 -0.82 -10.52 -7.44
N GLY A 56 -0.35 -11.28 -6.44
CA GLY A 56 -1.21 -11.89 -5.42
C GLY A 56 -1.93 -10.86 -4.53
N LEU A 57 -1.23 -9.79 -4.13
CA LEU A 57 -1.84 -8.67 -3.41
C LEU A 57 -2.88 -7.93 -4.25
N LEU A 58 -2.55 -7.61 -5.51
CA LEU A 58 -3.47 -6.96 -6.45
C LEU A 58 -4.74 -7.78 -6.66
N ALA A 59 -4.62 -9.11 -6.75
CA ALA A 59 -5.78 -9.99 -6.89
C ALA A 59 -6.73 -9.92 -5.68
N ARG A 60 -6.19 -9.84 -4.46
CA ARG A 60 -6.99 -9.72 -3.23
C ARG A 60 -7.64 -8.33 -3.07
N LEU A 61 -6.92 -7.27 -3.48
CA LEU A 61 -7.35 -5.88 -3.35
C LEU A 61 -8.30 -5.38 -4.44
N ARG A 62 -8.48 -6.15 -5.51
CA ARG A 62 -9.38 -5.79 -6.61
C ARG A 62 -10.78 -5.45 -6.09
N ASP A 63 -11.42 -4.43 -6.66
CA ASP A 63 -12.73 -3.96 -6.21
C ASP A 63 -13.77 -5.10 -6.12
N HIS A 64 -14.37 -5.23 -4.93
CA HIS A 64 -15.43 -6.19 -4.59
C HIS A 64 -16.81 -5.52 -4.53
N GLY A 65 -17.04 -4.48 -5.33
CA GLY A 65 -18.32 -3.78 -5.43
C GLY A 65 -18.53 -2.74 -4.33
N GLY A 66 -17.46 -2.03 -3.94
CA GLY A 66 -17.53 -0.88 -3.04
C GLY A 66 -17.89 -1.19 -1.58
N LYS A 67 -17.73 -2.44 -1.13
CA LYS A 67 -17.93 -2.85 0.27
C LYS A 67 -16.59 -2.94 1.00
N PRO A 68 -16.57 -2.74 2.34
CA PRO A 68 -15.39 -3.09 3.13
C PRO A 68 -14.96 -4.54 2.90
N LEU A 69 -13.65 -4.76 2.89
CA LEU A 69 -13.00 -6.02 2.53
C LEU A 69 -12.02 -6.40 3.65
N ASP A 70 -12.09 -7.65 4.11
CA ASP A 70 -11.07 -8.20 5.00
C ASP A 70 -9.94 -8.82 4.14
N VAL A 71 -8.75 -8.24 4.21
CA VAL A 71 -7.55 -8.73 3.49
C VAL A 71 -6.59 -9.33 4.49
N ARG A 72 -6.12 -10.55 4.19
CA ARG A 72 -5.05 -11.21 4.96
C ARG A 72 -3.71 -10.84 4.36
N PHE A 73 -2.78 -10.44 5.21
CA PHE A 73 -1.42 -10.08 4.85
C PHE A 73 -0.42 -10.92 5.62
N GLN A 74 0.59 -11.41 4.92
CA GLN A 74 1.84 -11.83 5.54
C GLN A 74 2.64 -10.59 5.98
N PRO A 75 3.57 -10.70 6.96
CA PRO A 75 4.41 -9.56 7.37
C PRO A 75 5.17 -8.93 6.20
N THR A 76 5.66 -9.75 5.26
CA THR A 76 6.34 -9.31 4.04
C THR A 76 5.40 -8.53 3.11
N GLU A 77 4.13 -8.92 3.05
CA GLU A 77 3.11 -8.25 2.23
C GLU A 77 2.71 -6.89 2.81
N LEU A 78 2.70 -6.74 4.14
CA LEU A 78 2.55 -5.43 4.77
C LEU A 78 3.72 -4.50 4.47
N HIS A 79 4.95 -5.03 4.44
CA HIS A 79 6.10 -4.25 3.97
C HIS A 79 5.93 -3.79 2.52
N VAL A 80 5.50 -4.69 1.62
CA VAL A 80 5.20 -4.35 0.21
C VAL A 80 4.16 -3.23 0.12
N ALA A 81 3.08 -3.31 0.90
CA ALA A 81 2.04 -2.28 0.94
C ALA A 81 2.58 -0.92 1.43
N LEU A 82 3.36 -0.91 2.52
CA LEU A 82 4.00 0.30 3.06
C LEU A 82 4.96 0.92 2.04
N SER A 83 5.83 0.11 1.44
CA SER A 83 6.79 0.53 0.43
C SER A 83 6.09 1.08 -0.80
N ALA A 84 4.98 0.47 -1.26
CA ALA A 84 4.21 0.98 -2.39
C ALA A 84 3.60 2.36 -2.10
N LEU A 85 2.92 2.52 -0.95
CA LEU A 85 2.30 3.79 -0.56
C LEU A 85 3.33 4.92 -0.44
N THR A 86 4.46 4.64 0.21
CA THR A 86 5.50 5.65 0.48
C THR A 86 6.33 5.97 -0.77
N ASN A 87 6.57 4.98 -1.63
CA ASN A 87 7.36 5.19 -2.83
C ASN A 87 6.56 5.81 -3.99
N ALA A 88 5.23 5.65 -4.04
CA ALA A 88 4.42 6.19 -5.14
C ALA A 88 4.71 7.68 -5.42
N ALA A 89 4.88 8.49 -4.37
CA ALA A 89 5.14 9.92 -4.49
C ALA A 89 6.49 10.27 -5.16
N THR A 90 7.49 9.40 -5.07
CA THR A 90 8.85 9.67 -5.60
C THR A 90 8.85 9.79 -7.12
N HIS A 91 7.93 9.11 -7.80
CA HIS A 91 7.76 9.16 -9.25
C HIS A 91 7.17 10.48 -9.76
N PHE A 92 6.67 11.32 -8.86
CA PHE A 92 6.09 12.63 -9.18
C PHE A 92 6.96 13.79 -8.69
N VAL A 93 8.22 13.49 -8.35
CA VAL A 93 9.23 14.49 -8.02
C VAL A 93 9.99 14.85 -9.29
N SER A 94 10.03 16.14 -9.62
CA SER A 94 10.78 16.66 -10.77
C SER A 94 12.29 16.54 -10.54
N GLY A 95 13.08 16.71 -11.61
CA GLY A 95 14.56 16.74 -11.51
C GLY A 95 15.12 17.84 -10.60
N GLN A 96 14.29 18.80 -10.19
CA GLN A 96 14.63 19.86 -9.22
C GLN A 96 14.23 19.51 -7.77
N GLY A 97 13.72 18.29 -7.52
CA GLY A 97 13.30 17.84 -6.18
C GLY A 97 11.91 18.31 -5.75
N LEU A 98 11.16 18.97 -6.64
CA LEU A 98 9.80 19.44 -6.34
C LEU A 98 8.76 18.37 -6.67
N PHE A 99 7.97 17.98 -5.68
CA PHE A 99 6.81 17.10 -5.83
C PHE A 99 5.65 17.85 -6.48
N SER A 100 4.94 17.19 -7.41
CA SER A 100 3.75 17.73 -8.07
C SER A 100 2.49 16.95 -7.66
N GLU A 101 1.64 17.59 -6.86
CA GLU A 101 0.39 16.99 -6.35
C GLU A 101 -0.64 16.74 -7.47
N GLU A 102 -0.77 17.65 -8.43
CA GLU A 102 -1.78 17.52 -9.49
C GLU A 102 -1.57 16.28 -10.37
N PRO A 103 -0.37 16.00 -10.93
CA PRO A 103 -0.10 14.75 -11.64
C PRO A 103 -0.27 13.49 -10.77
N PHE A 104 0.12 13.55 -9.49
CA PHE A 104 -0.11 12.45 -8.55
C PHE A 104 -1.59 12.15 -8.41
N HIS A 105 -2.40 13.18 -8.15
CA HIS A 105 -3.84 13.09 -7.98
C HIS A 105 -4.55 12.61 -9.25
N ILE A 106 -4.19 13.16 -10.41
CA ILE A 106 -4.74 12.75 -11.70
C ILE A 106 -4.43 11.28 -11.98
N ARG A 107 -3.20 10.82 -11.67
CA ARG A 107 -2.77 9.46 -12.00
C ARG A 107 -3.31 8.40 -11.05
N LEU A 108 -3.35 8.68 -9.75
CA LEU A 108 -3.66 7.71 -8.71
C LEU A 108 -5.06 7.90 -8.10
N GLY A 109 -5.72 9.03 -8.37
CA GLY A 109 -7.07 9.33 -7.85
C GLY A 109 -7.11 9.76 -6.38
N PHE A 110 -5.96 9.92 -5.73
CA PHE A 110 -5.83 10.28 -4.31
C PHE A 110 -4.85 11.43 -4.11
N PHE A 111 -4.97 12.15 -3.01
CA PHE A 111 -3.92 13.09 -2.61
C PHE A 111 -2.78 12.34 -1.93
N ARG A 112 -1.56 12.86 -2.00
CA ARG A 112 -0.39 12.26 -1.32
C ARG A 112 -0.66 12.03 0.17
N GLN A 113 -1.31 12.99 0.82
CA GLN A 113 -1.67 12.89 2.23
C GLN A 113 -2.52 11.65 2.54
N ASN A 114 -3.34 11.17 1.60
CA ASN A 114 -4.11 9.95 1.78
C ASN A 114 -3.20 8.71 1.87
N PHE A 115 -2.14 8.66 1.05
CA PHE A 115 -1.17 7.57 1.06
C PHE A 115 -0.33 7.60 2.34
N ASP A 116 0.18 8.79 2.70
CA ASP A 116 0.97 8.99 3.93
C ASP A 116 0.16 8.60 5.18
N ALA A 117 -1.12 8.99 5.24
CA ALA A 117 -1.99 8.67 6.37
C ALA A 117 -2.31 7.17 6.46
N LEU A 118 -2.54 6.48 5.33
CA LEU A 118 -2.75 5.04 5.34
C LEU A 118 -1.48 4.27 5.71
N ALA A 119 -0.31 4.70 5.22
CA ALA A 119 0.97 4.12 5.61
C ALA A 119 1.24 4.30 7.11
N LEU A 120 0.93 5.49 7.64
CA LEU A 120 1.01 5.77 9.08
C LEU A 120 0.08 4.87 9.89
N ALA A 121 -1.17 4.65 9.45
CA ALA A 121 -2.12 3.78 10.12
C ALA A 121 -1.62 2.33 10.19
N ILE A 122 -1.09 1.79 9.08
CA ILE A 122 -0.46 0.46 9.04
C ILE A 122 0.73 0.41 10.02
N ASN A 123 1.62 1.39 9.97
CA ASN A 123 2.81 1.42 10.81
C ASN A 123 2.48 1.50 12.31
N ASN A 124 1.50 2.31 12.69
CA ASN A 124 1.04 2.43 14.07
C ASN A 124 0.44 1.11 14.58
N ALA A 125 -0.37 0.45 13.76
CA ALA A 125 -0.94 -0.85 14.12
C ALA A 125 0.15 -1.92 14.29
N LEU A 126 1.14 -1.97 13.39
CA LEU A 126 2.28 -2.86 13.51
C LEU A 126 3.13 -2.58 14.74
N TYR A 127 3.39 -1.30 15.04
CA TYR A 127 4.09 -0.90 16.26
C TYR A 127 3.38 -1.43 17.52
N GLN A 128 2.05 -1.35 17.56
CA GLN A 128 1.28 -1.91 18.67
C GLN A 128 1.51 -3.42 18.84
N PHE A 129 1.54 -4.18 17.73
CA PHE A 129 1.75 -5.63 17.77
C PHE A 129 3.15 -6.08 18.15
N TYR A 130 4.19 -5.32 17.75
CA TYR A 130 5.58 -5.73 17.99
C TYR A 130 6.18 -5.12 19.24
N GLU A 131 5.85 -3.87 19.56
CA GLU A 131 6.55 -3.11 20.61
C GLU A 131 5.71 -2.92 21.87
N THR A 132 4.37 -2.97 21.78
CA THR A 132 3.49 -2.78 22.97
C THR A 132 2.81 -4.05 23.46
N ALA A 133 2.84 -5.12 22.68
CA ALA A 133 2.34 -6.44 23.08
C ALA A 133 3.37 -7.28 23.86
N SER A 134 4.45 -6.64 24.36
CA SER A 134 5.50 -7.22 25.20
C SER A 134 5.21 -7.07 26.69
#